data_AF-A0A2R6LBS4-F1
#
_entry.id   AF-A0A2R6LBS4-F1
#
_cell.length_a   1.000
_cell.length_b   1.000
_cell.length_c   1.000
_cell.angle_alpha   90.00
_cell.angle_beta   90.00
_cell.angle_gamma   90.00
#
_symmetry.space_group_name_H-M   'P 1'
#
loop_
_entity.id
_entity.type
_entity.pdbx_description
1 polymer ?
#
loop_
_entity_poly.entity_id
_entity_poly.type
_entity_poly.pdbx_seq_one_letter_code
_entity_poly.pdbx_strand_id
1 'polypeptide(L)'
;MFRDRISDSAQIPDRNSGRYSYAVPERAGRTSRRRRASDPTDMSRPSLRERVTGESDRPDVLVVGEGHVTVALLEELTEVSLTAVTDDPVVARHVAADDRSVTVVEGDPSTAETLRAADAGSADLAVVTLGTDARTMLVARLLRGRFDADVVSTVGDPAVGSTADIETVCVPEAVTERLGGLLEERYSLFE
;
A
#
# COMPACT_ATOMS: atom_id res chain seq x y z
N MET A 1 25.80 -56.61 -39.57
CA MET A 1 24.44 -57.14 -39.38
C MET A 1 23.62 -56.02 -38.73
N PHE A 2 22.63 -55.48 -39.47
CA PHE A 2 21.46 -54.67 -39.05
C PHE A 2 21.68 -53.38 -38.21
N ARG A 3 21.38 -52.14 -38.69
CA ARG A 3 20.05 -51.50 -38.94
C ARG A 3 19.10 -51.69 -37.74
N ASP A 4 18.57 -50.67 -37.04
CA ASP A 4 17.63 -49.60 -37.47
C ASP A 4 17.53 -48.51 -36.36
N ARG A 5 17.35 -47.20 -36.67
CA ARG A 5 16.08 -46.42 -36.66
C ARG A 5 15.18 -46.72 -35.44
N ILE A 6 14.82 -45.75 -34.60
CA ILE A 6 13.68 -44.82 -34.74
C ILE A 6 13.88 -43.76 -33.61
N SER A 7 14.16 -42.48 -33.89
CA SER A 7 13.19 -41.37 -34.00
C SER A 7 12.02 -41.42 -33.01
N ASP A 8 12.10 -40.68 -31.89
CA ASP A 8 10.90 -40.02 -31.38
C ASP A 8 11.23 -38.80 -30.52
N SER A 9 11.32 -37.66 -31.21
CA SER A 9 10.54 -36.45 -30.97
C SER A 9 9.63 -36.45 -29.74
N ALA A 10 10.15 -36.07 -28.57
CA ALA A 10 9.30 -35.55 -27.51
C ALA A 10 9.01 -34.07 -27.81
N GLN A 11 7.81 -33.82 -28.35
CA GLN A 11 7.24 -32.52 -28.62
C GLN A 11 7.37 -31.57 -27.43
N ILE A 12 7.98 -30.42 -27.70
CA ILE A 12 7.82 -29.19 -26.93
C ILE A 12 6.36 -28.74 -27.12
N PRO A 13 5.51 -28.70 -26.08
CA PRO A 13 4.23 -28.03 -26.21
C PRO A 13 4.46 -26.52 -26.22
N ASP A 14 4.42 -25.96 -27.42
CA ASP A 14 4.13 -24.55 -27.66
C ASP A 14 2.77 -24.23 -27.03
N ARG A 15 2.76 -23.38 -26.01
CA ARG A 15 1.55 -22.78 -25.43
C ARG A 15 1.72 -21.28 -25.36
N ASN A 16 1.85 -20.64 -26.52
CA ASN A 16 1.39 -19.27 -26.69
C ASN A 16 0.01 -19.25 -27.38
N SER A 17 -1.06 -19.22 -26.59
CA SER A 17 -2.37 -18.71 -27.03
C SER A 17 -3.31 -18.50 -25.83
N GLY A 18 -2.83 -17.76 -24.84
CA GLY A 18 -3.65 -17.21 -23.77
C GLY A 18 -3.69 -15.69 -23.87
N ARG A 19 -4.35 -15.16 -24.91
CA ARG A 19 -4.73 -13.75 -24.97
C ARG A 19 -5.68 -13.46 -23.80
N TYR A 20 -5.17 -12.98 -22.68
CA TYR A 20 -6.01 -12.35 -21.66
C TYR A 20 -6.34 -10.94 -22.14
N SER A 21 -7.41 -10.85 -22.95
CA SER A 21 -8.08 -9.62 -23.30
C SER A 21 -8.93 -9.20 -22.11
N TYR A 22 -8.42 -8.28 -21.28
CA TYR A 22 -9.27 -7.60 -20.31
C TYR A 22 -10.11 -6.57 -21.05
N ALA A 23 -11.42 -6.81 -21.10
CA ALA A 23 -12.40 -5.83 -21.54
C ALA A 23 -12.47 -4.72 -20.49
N VAL A 24 -12.12 -3.51 -20.91
CA VAL A 24 -12.38 -2.27 -20.17
C VAL A 24 -13.90 -2.08 -20.13
N PRO A 25 -14.55 -1.97 -18.96
CA PRO A 25 -15.93 -1.52 -18.94
C PRO A 25 -15.99 -0.04 -19.29
N GLU A 26 -16.51 0.28 -20.47
CA GLU A 26 -17.00 1.63 -20.79
C GLU A 26 -18.07 2.02 -19.78
N ARG A 27 -17.82 3.05 -18.98
CA ARG A 27 -18.86 3.74 -18.23
C ARG A 27 -18.89 5.23 -18.58
N ALA A 28 -19.93 5.54 -19.35
CA ALA A 28 -20.87 6.64 -19.19
C ALA A 28 -20.27 8.02 -18.82
N GLY A 29 -20.36 8.93 -19.79
CA GLY A 29 -19.98 10.33 -19.65
C GLY A 29 -20.55 10.99 -18.39
N ARG A 30 -19.65 11.47 -17.54
CA ARG A 30 -19.97 12.47 -16.53
C ARG A 30 -19.95 13.83 -17.21
N THR A 31 -21.13 14.40 -17.35
CA THR A 31 -21.33 15.77 -17.83
C THR A 31 -20.65 16.75 -16.88
N SER A 32 -19.85 17.63 -17.48
CA SER A 32 -19.11 18.72 -16.87
C SER A 32 -20.04 19.73 -16.20
N ARG A 33 -20.19 19.64 -14.88
CA ARG A 33 -20.71 20.76 -14.08
C ARG A 33 -19.56 21.69 -13.71
N ARG A 34 -19.42 22.72 -14.54
CA ARG A 34 -18.59 23.91 -14.36
C ARG A 34 -18.89 24.56 -12.99
N ARG A 35 -18.13 24.20 -11.95
CA ARG A 35 -18.13 24.97 -10.68
C ARG A 35 -17.36 26.27 -10.93
N ARG A 36 -18.01 27.39 -10.56
CA ARG A 36 -17.45 28.74 -10.54
C ARG A 36 -16.09 28.72 -9.85
N ALA A 37 -15.10 29.33 -10.50
CA ALA A 37 -13.85 29.71 -9.86
C ALA A 37 -14.15 30.71 -8.73
N SER A 38 -13.69 30.40 -7.53
CA SER A 38 -13.57 31.33 -6.41
C SER A 38 -12.18 31.14 -5.80
N ASP A 39 -11.42 32.23 -5.85
CA ASP A 39 -10.12 32.56 -5.24
C ASP A 39 -8.94 31.55 -5.27
N PRO A 40 -7.77 31.92 -5.85
CA PRO A 40 -6.60 31.04 -5.94
C PRO A 40 -5.59 31.26 -4.80
N THR A 41 -6.03 31.51 -3.56
CA THR A 41 -5.08 31.76 -2.46
C THR A 41 -5.50 30.97 -1.23
N ASP A 42 -4.63 30.02 -0.85
CA ASP A 42 -4.74 29.03 0.22
C ASP A 42 -5.49 27.73 -0.15
N MET A 43 -4.80 26.86 -0.91
CA MET A 43 -5.20 25.48 -1.18
C MET A 43 -4.48 24.53 -0.22
N SER A 44 -4.57 24.77 1.09
CA SER A 44 -4.21 23.76 2.08
C SER A 44 -5.23 22.62 1.97
N ARG A 45 -4.79 21.41 1.61
CA ARG A 45 -5.67 20.23 1.55
C ARG A 45 -6.36 20.07 2.92
N PRO A 46 -7.69 19.89 2.98
CA PRO A 46 -8.38 19.66 4.25
C PRO A 46 -7.81 18.39 4.90
N SER A 47 -7.65 18.44 6.22
CA SER A 47 -7.07 17.33 6.97
C SER A 47 -7.90 16.05 6.80
N LEU A 48 -7.24 14.89 6.89
CA LEU A 48 -7.92 13.58 6.81
C LEU A 48 -9.13 13.50 7.74
N ARG A 49 -9.03 14.09 8.94
CA ARG A 49 -10.12 14.15 9.93
C ARG A 49 -11.34 14.92 9.42
N GLU A 50 -11.14 16.02 8.70
CA GLU A 50 -12.24 16.82 8.16
C GLU A 50 -12.96 16.08 7.01
N ARG A 51 -12.20 15.34 6.19
CA ARG A 51 -12.77 14.55 5.08
C ARG A 51 -13.57 13.35 5.55
N VAL A 52 -13.14 12.67 6.62
CA VAL A 52 -13.88 11.57 7.26
C VAL A 52 -15.26 12.03 7.78
N THR A 53 -15.43 13.32 8.12
CA THR A 53 -16.69 13.87 8.63
C THR A 53 -17.60 14.50 7.56
N GLY A 54 -17.14 14.60 6.32
CA GLY A 54 -17.89 15.16 5.20
C GLY A 54 -18.61 14.07 4.39
N GLU A 55 -19.81 14.35 3.92
CA GLU A 55 -20.65 13.40 3.17
C GLU A 55 -20.17 13.12 1.72
N SER A 56 -18.86 13.12 1.45
CA SER A 56 -18.30 12.90 0.10
C SER A 56 -16.88 12.34 0.14
N ASP A 57 -16.74 11.14 -0.44
CA ASP A 57 -15.55 10.30 -0.66
C ASP A 57 -14.75 9.85 0.57
N ARG A 58 -14.70 8.53 0.77
CA ARG A 58 -13.82 7.87 1.73
C ARG A 58 -12.36 8.29 1.44
N PRO A 59 -11.52 8.52 2.46
CA PRO A 59 -10.11 8.82 2.24
C PRO A 59 -9.43 7.74 1.39
N ASP A 60 -8.59 8.16 0.45
CA ASP A 60 -7.79 7.27 -0.39
C ASP A 60 -6.47 6.97 0.32
N VAL A 61 -6.31 5.74 0.80
CA VAL A 61 -5.12 5.29 1.54
C VAL A 61 -4.29 4.33 0.68
N LEU A 62 -3.03 4.70 0.49
CA LEU A 62 -2.01 3.86 -0.14
C LEU A 62 -1.25 3.08 0.93
N VAL A 63 -1.31 1.76 0.91
CA VAL A 63 -0.52 0.90 1.79
C VAL A 63 0.65 0.31 0.99
N VAL A 64 1.88 0.67 1.36
CA VAL A 64 3.10 0.15 0.74
C VAL A 64 3.79 -0.77 1.72
N GLY A 65 3.74 -2.08 1.50
CA GLY A 65 4.20 -2.98 2.53
C GLY A 65 4.39 -4.43 2.15
N GLU A 66 5.01 -5.16 3.06
CA GLU A 66 5.28 -6.60 2.99
C GLU A 66 4.84 -7.30 4.29
N GLY A 67 4.73 -8.62 4.25
CA GLY A 67 4.44 -9.46 5.41
C GLY A 67 3.09 -9.24 6.08
N HIS A 68 2.98 -9.78 7.30
CA HIS A 68 1.72 -9.88 8.02
C HIS A 68 1.23 -8.59 8.66
N VAL A 69 2.13 -7.64 8.97
CA VAL A 69 1.73 -6.32 9.47
C VAL A 69 0.89 -5.60 8.43
N THR A 70 1.32 -5.67 7.17
CA THR A 70 0.60 -5.08 6.03
C THR A 70 -0.76 -5.75 5.83
N VAL A 71 -0.82 -7.08 5.91
CA VAL A 71 -2.09 -7.82 5.83
C VAL A 71 -3.06 -7.39 6.94
N ALA A 72 -2.60 -7.37 8.20
CA ALA A 72 -3.42 -6.96 9.32
C ALA A 72 -3.92 -5.50 9.16
N LEU A 73 -3.06 -4.59 8.67
CA LEU A 73 -3.46 -3.22 8.41
C LEU A 73 -4.56 -3.12 7.34
N LEU A 74 -4.45 -3.89 6.26
CA LEU A 74 -5.49 -3.94 5.22
C LEU A 74 -6.79 -4.52 5.77
N GLU A 75 -6.74 -5.52 6.67
CA GLU A 75 -7.90 -6.07 7.38
C GLU A 75 -8.62 -5.05 8.27
N GLU A 76 -7.88 -4.25 9.04
CA GLU A 76 -8.44 -3.27 9.98
C GLU A 76 -9.01 -2.02 9.29
N LEU A 77 -8.46 -1.60 8.14
CA LEU A 77 -8.87 -0.38 7.44
C LEU A 77 -10.11 -0.58 6.55
N THR A 78 -11.31 -0.57 7.14
CA THR A 78 -12.57 -0.84 6.39
C THR A 78 -13.32 0.40 5.88
N GLU A 79 -13.05 1.58 6.44
CA GLU A 79 -13.79 2.82 6.15
C GLU A 79 -13.08 3.75 5.15
N VAL A 80 -12.04 3.24 4.49
CA VAL A 80 -11.21 3.97 3.52
C VAL A 80 -11.20 3.25 2.17
N SER A 81 -10.82 3.95 1.10
CA SER A 81 -10.48 3.34 -0.19
C SER A 81 -9.03 2.87 -0.13
N LEU A 82 -8.75 1.61 -0.45
CA LEU A 82 -7.42 1.02 -0.29
C LEU A 82 -6.77 0.67 -1.63
N THR A 83 -5.53 1.12 -1.78
CA THR A 83 -4.59 0.63 -2.78
C THR A 83 -3.35 0.06 -2.08
N ALA A 84 -3.01 -1.20 -2.35
CA ALA A 84 -1.82 -1.85 -1.84
C ALA A 84 -0.71 -1.88 -2.91
N VAL A 85 0.53 -1.58 -2.51
CA VAL A 85 1.74 -1.76 -3.32
C VAL A 85 2.65 -2.74 -2.61
N THR A 86 3.05 -3.80 -3.31
CA THR A 86 3.86 -4.85 -2.70
C THR A 86 4.66 -5.63 -3.73
N ASP A 87 5.86 -6.08 -3.36
CA ASP A 87 6.57 -7.17 -4.04
C ASP A 87 6.53 -8.48 -3.24
N ASP A 88 5.75 -8.51 -2.14
CA ASP A 88 5.59 -9.68 -1.29
C ASP A 88 4.41 -10.54 -1.76
N PRO A 89 4.64 -11.81 -2.12
CA PRO A 89 3.57 -12.72 -2.53
C PRO A 89 2.53 -13.00 -1.44
N VAL A 90 2.85 -12.83 -0.16
CA VAL A 90 1.90 -12.99 0.96
C VAL A 90 0.83 -11.91 0.89
N VAL A 91 1.23 -10.66 0.71
CA VAL A 91 0.31 -9.52 0.61
C VAL A 91 -0.52 -9.63 -0.68
N ALA A 92 0.14 -9.90 -1.82
CA ALA A 92 -0.54 -10.04 -3.10
C ALA A 92 -1.62 -11.15 -3.08
N ARG A 93 -1.28 -12.32 -2.51
CA ARG A 93 -2.24 -13.43 -2.36
C ARG A 93 -3.38 -13.10 -1.40
N HIS A 94 -3.09 -12.39 -0.32
CA HIS A 94 -4.12 -11.97 0.62
C HIS A 94 -5.14 -11.06 -0.07
N VAL A 95 -4.69 -10.01 -0.76
CA VAL A 95 -5.59 -9.10 -1.49
C VAL A 95 -6.35 -9.82 -2.60
N ALA A 96 -5.72 -10.74 -3.32
CA ALA A 96 -6.40 -11.51 -4.37
C ALA A 96 -7.48 -12.47 -3.83
N ALA A 97 -7.38 -12.90 -2.58
CA ALA A 97 -8.36 -13.74 -1.91
C ALA A 97 -9.41 -12.93 -1.13
N ASP A 98 -9.22 -11.62 -1.02
CA ASP A 98 -10.10 -10.72 -0.29
C ASP A 98 -11.27 -10.29 -1.18
N ASP A 99 -12.50 -10.47 -0.69
CA ASP A 99 -13.71 -10.03 -1.39
C ASP A 99 -13.92 -8.50 -1.29
N ARG A 100 -13.10 -7.80 -0.50
CA ARG A 100 -13.12 -6.33 -0.38
C ARG A 100 -12.54 -5.68 -1.63
N SER A 101 -13.01 -4.46 -1.92
CA SER A 101 -12.53 -3.66 -3.05
C SER A 101 -11.16 -3.01 -2.75
N VAL A 102 -10.13 -3.83 -2.56
CA VAL A 102 -8.74 -3.38 -2.43
C VAL A 102 -8.07 -3.53 -3.79
N THR A 103 -7.46 -2.45 -4.28
CA THR A 103 -6.64 -2.52 -5.50
C THR A 103 -5.23 -2.95 -5.12
N VAL A 104 -4.61 -3.87 -5.87
CA VAL A 104 -3.20 -4.27 -5.65
C VAL A 104 -2.34 -3.95 -6.87
N VAL A 105 -1.18 -3.38 -6.62
CA VAL A 105 -0.10 -3.15 -7.60
C VAL A 105 1.12 -3.96 -7.17
N GLU A 106 1.39 -5.03 -7.90
CA GLU A 106 2.55 -5.87 -7.67
C GLU A 106 3.81 -5.29 -8.34
N GLY A 107 4.87 -5.08 -7.58
CA GLY A 107 6.16 -4.56 -8.06
C GLY A 107 7.02 -3.96 -6.94
N ASP A 108 8.27 -3.61 -7.26
CA ASP A 108 9.19 -3.05 -6.25
C ASP A 108 8.76 -1.63 -5.82
N PRO A 109 8.31 -1.44 -4.56
CA PRO A 109 7.90 -0.14 -4.02
C PRO A 109 9.01 0.91 -4.00
N SER A 110 10.27 0.49 -4.12
CA SER A 110 11.44 1.39 -4.19
C SER A 110 11.52 2.13 -5.53
N THR A 111 10.68 1.78 -6.51
CA THR A 111 10.66 2.39 -7.82
C THR A 111 9.51 3.38 -7.99
N ALA A 112 9.81 4.54 -8.58
CA ALA A 112 8.78 5.52 -8.88
C ALA A 112 7.80 5.06 -9.98
N GLU A 113 8.16 4.05 -10.77
CA GLU A 113 7.25 3.46 -11.76
C GLU A 113 6.12 2.68 -11.09
N THR A 114 6.45 1.79 -10.14
CA THR A 114 5.47 1.06 -9.36
C THR A 114 4.57 2.00 -8.57
N LEU A 115 5.13 3.01 -7.90
CA LEU A 115 4.33 3.99 -7.15
C LEU A 115 3.42 4.84 -8.06
N ARG A 116 3.85 5.16 -9.28
CA ARG A 116 3.00 5.82 -10.29
C ARG A 116 1.86 4.93 -10.77
N ALA A 117 2.12 3.64 -10.96
CA ALA A 117 1.08 2.69 -11.36
C ALA A 117 -0.01 2.53 -10.30
N ALA A 118 0.33 2.79 -9.03
CA ALA A 118 -0.59 2.80 -7.90
C ALA A 118 -1.26 4.16 -7.62
N ASP A 119 -1.07 5.15 -8.52
CA ASP A 119 -1.59 6.51 -8.37
C ASP A 119 -1.21 7.19 -7.04
N ALA A 120 0.03 6.98 -6.58
CA ALA A 120 0.48 7.45 -5.26
C ALA A 120 0.38 8.97 -5.04
N GLY A 121 0.28 9.78 -6.10
CA GLY A 121 0.11 11.24 -5.99
C GLY A 121 -1.32 11.70 -5.67
N SER A 122 -2.29 10.80 -5.81
CA SER A 122 -3.70 11.06 -5.47
C SER A 122 -4.07 10.55 -4.08
N ALA A 123 -3.18 9.81 -3.41
CA ALA A 123 -3.42 9.27 -2.08
C ALA A 123 -3.47 10.40 -1.04
N ASP A 124 -4.43 10.32 -0.13
CA ASP A 124 -4.56 11.24 1.00
C ASP A 124 -3.61 10.88 2.13
N LEU A 125 -3.25 9.60 2.23
CA LEU A 125 -2.27 9.08 3.16
C LEU A 125 -1.56 7.89 2.54
N ALA A 126 -0.25 7.84 2.68
CA ALA A 126 0.54 6.66 2.42
C ALA A 126 1.05 6.05 3.73
N VAL A 127 0.84 4.76 3.92
CA VAL A 127 1.37 3.99 5.05
C VAL A 127 2.47 3.06 4.54
N VAL A 128 3.68 3.17 5.08
CA VAL A 128 4.84 2.38 4.63
C VAL A 128 5.27 1.39 5.71
N THR A 129 5.16 0.09 5.42
CA THR A 129 5.46 -1.04 6.31
C THR A 129 6.34 -2.09 5.63
N LEU A 130 7.64 -1.80 5.55
CA LEU A 130 8.63 -2.66 4.89
C LEU A 130 9.59 -3.32 5.91
N GLY A 131 10.25 -4.41 5.52
CA GLY A 131 11.02 -5.25 6.45
C GLY A 131 12.36 -4.66 6.91
N THR A 132 12.77 -3.51 6.39
CA THR A 132 13.97 -2.80 6.87
C THR A 132 13.74 -1.30 6.90
N ASP A 133 14.29 -0.63 7.91
CA ASP A 133 14.16 0.82 8.08
C ASP A 133 14.74 1.59 6.89
N ALA A 134 15.86 1.11 6.34
CA ALA A 134 16.47 1.73 5.16
C ALA A 134 15.51 1.73 3.96
N ARG A 135 14.82 0.60 3.71
CA ARG A 135 13.84 0.49 2.62
C ARG A 135 12.60 1.33 2.91
N THR A 136 12.06 1.25 4.13
CA THR A 136 10.94 2.08 4.59
C THR A 136 11.23 3.57 4.37
N MET A 137 12.37 4.07 4.86
CA MET A 137 12.71 5.49 4.76
C MET A 137 12.97 5.92 3.31
N LEU A 138 13.55 5.06 2.47
CA LEU A 138 13.72 5.35 1.05
C LEU A 138 12.36 5.54 0.37
N VAL A 139 11.43 4.61 0.57
CA VAL A 139 10.10 4.65 -0.04
C VAL A 139 9.29 5.82 0.50
N ALA A 140 9.32 6.05 1.81
CA ALA A 140 8.64 7.16 2.46
C ALA A 140 9.13 8.52 1.92
N ARG A 141 10.44 8.70 1.77
CA ARG A 141 11.02 9.92 1.16
C ARG A 141 10.70 10.05 -0.33
N LEU A 142 10.61 8.94 -1.05
CA LEU A 142 10.22 8.93 -2.45
C LEU A 142 8.76 9.39 -2.61
N LEU A 143 7.85 8.87 -1.78
CA LEU A 143 6.44 9.27 -1.73
C LEU A 143 6.30 10.77 -1.42
N ARG A 144 6.91 11.23 -0.34
CA ARG A 144 6.86 12.65 0.04
C ARG A 144 7.49 13.56 -1.01
N GLY A 145 8.67 13.21 -1.50
CA GLY A 145 9.46 14.08 -2.38
C GLY A 145 9.03 14.10 -3.84
N ARG A 146 8.45 13.00 -4.37
CA ARG A 146 8.01 12.93 -5.79
C ARG A 146 6.51 12.93 -5.98
N PHE A 147 5.75 12.52 -4.98
CA PHE A 147 4.30 12.35 -5.09
C PHE A 147 3.53 13.31 -4.19
N ASP A 148 4.22 14.07 -3.32
CA ASP A 148 3.60 15.03 -2.40
C ASP A 148 2.50 14.37 -1.54
N ALA A 149 2.75 13.11 -1.16
CA ALA A 149 1.90 12.32 -0.30
C ALA A 149 2.23 12.60 1.17
N ASP A 150 1.20 12.66 2.01
CA ASP A 150 1.36 12.56 3.46
C ASP A 150 1.74 11.12 3.81
N VAL A 151 2.77 10.93 4.63
CA VAL A 151 3.35 9.62 4.89
C VAL A 151 3.44 9.33 6.38
N VAL A 152 2.92 8.17 6.77
CA VAL A 152 3.21 7.52 8.05
C VAL A 152 3.96 6.23 7.77
N SER A 153 4.95 5.89 8.59
CA SER A 153 5.76 4.70 8.35
C SER A 153 6.15 3.97 9.63
N THR A 154 6.46 2.68 9.53
CA THR A 154 6.94 1.89 10.67
C THR A 154 8.45 1.74 10.64
N VAL A 155 9.10 1.87 11.79
CA VAL A 155 10.53 1.64 11.96
C VAL A 155 10.80 0.64 13.09
N GLY A 156 11.86 -0.15 12.95
CA GLY A 156 12.36 -1.07 13.95
C GLY A 156 13.39 -0.44 14.88
N ASP A 157 14.23 0.45 14.37
CA ASP A 157 15.26 1.15 15.14
C ASP A 157 14.73 2.50 15.67
N PRO A 158 14.68 2.71 17.00
CA PRO A 158 14.25 3.98 17.59
C PRO A 158 15.15 5.16 17.20
N ALA A 159 16.44 4.92 16.90
CA ALA A 159 17.35 5.96 16.42
C ALA A 159 16.90 6.50 15.05
N VAL A 160 16.33 5.65 14.20
CA VAL A 160 15.73 6.08 12.93
C VAL A 160 14.47 6.89 13.19
N GLY A 161 13.57 6.41 14.05
CA GLY A 161 12.32 7.11 14.37
C GLY A 161 12.54 8.52 14.93
N SER A 162 13.51 8.67 15.84
CA SER A 162 13.83 9.96 16.47
C SER A 162 14.47 11.00 15.54
N THR A 163 15.03 10.57 14.41
CA THR A 163 15.72 11.44 13.45
C THR A 163 14.97 11.58 12.14
N ALA A 164 13.91 10.79 11.94
CA ALA A 164 13.10 10.82 10.74
C ALA A 164 12.35 12.15 10.64
N ASP A 165 12.43 12.73 9.44
CA ASP A 165 11.67 13.89 9.02
C ASP A 165 10.21 13.55 8.67
N ILE A 166 9.85 12.27 8.73
CA ILE A 166 8.54 11.68 8.38
C ILE A 166 7.89 11.15 9.67
N GLU A 167 6.55 11.15 9.74
CA GLU A 167 5.86 10.54 10.88
C GLU A 167 6.16 9.04 10.94
N THR A 168 6.68 8.59 12.08
CA THR A 168 7.07 7.20 12.28
C THR A 168 6.42 6.59 13.51
N VAL A 169 6.12 5.29 13.41
CA VAL A 169 5.77 4.42 14.53
C VAL A 169 6.94 3.48 14.77
N CYS A 170 7.62 3.62 15.91
CA CYS A 170 8.65 2.66 16.32
C CYS A 170 7.99 1.39 16.87
N VAL A 171 8.06 0.29 16.11
CA VAL A 171 7.32 -0.94 16.41
C VAL A 171 7.72 -1.55 17.76
N PRO A 172 9.02 -1.69 18.10
CA PRO A 172 9.39 -2.22 19.42
C PRO A 172 8.90 -1.36 20.59
N GLU A 173 8.90 -0.03 20.44
CA GLU A 173 8.40 0.87 21.48
C GLU A 173 6.89 0.74 21.65
N ALA A 174 6.13 0.76 20.56
CA ALA A 174 4.68 0.60 20.59
C ALA A 174 4.25 -0.75 21.19
N VAL A 175 4.97 -1.83 20.86
CA VAL A 175 4.73 -3.15 21.45
C VAL A 175 5.08 -3.16 22.93
N THR A 176 6.20 -2.55 23.32
CA THR A 176 6.64 -2.48 24.73
C THR A 176 5.66 -1.68 25.57
N GLU A 177 5.17 -0.55 25.08
CA GLU A 177 4.14 0.26 25.73
C GLU A 177 2.86 -0.55 25.92
N ARG A 178 2.42 -1.26 24.87
CA ARG A 178 1.20 -2.09 24.96
C ARG A 178 1.35 -3.25 25.94
N LEU A 179 2.49 -3.93 25.94
CA LEU A 179 2.77 -5.00 26.89
C LEU A 179 2.87 -4.47 28.33
N GLY A 180 3.53 -3.33 28.53
CA GLY A 180 3.63 -2.66 29.82
C GLY A 180 2.25 -2.37 30.40
N GLY A 181 1.38 -1.70 29.64
CA GLY A 181 0.01 -1.37 30.08
C GLY A 181 -0.81 -2.63 30.43
N LEU A 182 -0.69 -3.70 29.66
CA LEU A 182 -1.38 -4.97 29.97
C LEU A 182 -0.86 -5.63 31.26
N LEU A 183 0.43 -5.51 31.55
CA LEU A 183 1.01 -6.03 32.79
C LEU A 183 0.56 -5.19 34.00
N GLU A 184 0.52 -3.87 33.85
CA GLU A 184 0.03 -2.96 34.90
C GLU A 184 -1.44 -3.21 35.22
N GLU A 185 -2.31 -3.30 34.20
CA GLU A 185 -3.73 -3.61 34.36
C GLU A 185 -3.96 -4.94 35.09
N ARG A 186 -3.14 -5.95 34.80
CA ARG A 186 -3.33 -7.31 35.34
C ARG A 186 -2.76 -7.47 36.74
N TYR A 187 -1.69 -6.75 37.09
CA TYR A 187 -0.95 -6.99 38.32
C TYR A 187 -0.97 -5.80 39.30
N SER A 188 -1.68 -4.71 39.00
CA SER A 188 -1.72 -3.48 39.82
C SER A 188 -0.33 -3.05 40.27
N LEU A 189 0.65 -3.09 39.36
CA LEU A 189 2.07 -2.94 39.71
C LEU A 189 2.48 -1.52 40.13
N PHE A 190 1.56 -0.56 40.07
CA PHE A 190 1.77 0.80 40.55
C PHE A 190 0.48 1.31 41.21
N GLU A 191 0.44 1.32 42.55
CA GLU A 191 -0.37 2.23 43.36
C GLU A 191 0.48 3.43 43.80
#